data_AF-A0A392MK47-F1
#
_entry.id   AF-A0A392MK47-F1
#
_cell.length_a   1.000
_cell.length_b   1.000
_cell.length_c   1.000
_cell.angle_alpha   90.00
_cell.angle_beta   90.00
_cell.angle_gamma   90.00
#
_symmetry.space_group_name_H-M   'P 1'
#
loop_
_entity.id
_entity.type
_entity.pdbx_description
1 polymer ?
#
loop_
_entity_poly.entity_id
_entity_poly.type
_entity_poly.pdbx_seq_one_letter_code
_entity_poly.pdbx_strand_id
1 'polypeptide(L)'
;MFANILISEPLATDGHSSRSTKLEDKEHKREMDGAKEKERYKEKYMGKSIQELDLSDCKRCTPSYRLLPVDYPIPTASQRSDLGAQVLNDHWVSVTSGSEDYSFKHMRRNQYEESLFRCEDDRFELDMLLESVSSAAKRAEELYNSIIENKISVESLSRIEDHFTVLNLRCIERLYGDHGLDVLDILRKNPTHALPVILTRLKQKQEEWTRCRSDFNKVWADIYSKNHYKSLDHRSFYFKQQDSKNLSTKSLVTEIKEIKEKQQKEDDIVQSIAAGAKHPLIPHLEFDFSDAEIHEDLYKLVRYSCEE
;
A
#
# COMPACT_ATOMS: atom_id res chain seq x y z
N MET A 1 -34.27 68.17 62.87
CA MET A 1 -35.38 69.06 62.45
C MET A 1 -36.20 68.27 61.44
N PHE A 2 -37.47 67.97 61.73
CA PHE A 2 -38.65 68.58 61.06
C PHE A 2 -38.54 68.53 59.53
N ALA A 3 -39.53 68.17 58.72
CA ALA A 3 -40.95 67.85 58.82
C ALA A 3 -41.28 67.39 57.36
N ASN A 4 -42.08 66.34 57.16
CA ASN A 4 -43.50 66.40 56.77
C ASN A 4 -43.85 67.26 55.53
N ILE A 5 -44.88 66.74 54.81
CA ILE A 5 -45.75 67.36 53.78
C ILE A 5 -45.42 66.87 52.35
N LEU A 6 -46.01 65.79 51.81
CA LEU A 6 -47.41 65.48 51.43
C LEU A 6 -48.02 66.42 50.37
N ILE A 7 -48.81 65.79 49.46
CA ILE A 7 -49.75 66.33 48.44
C ILE A 7 -49.10 66.51 47.04
N SER A 8 -49.58 65.94 45.94
CA SER A 8 -50.75 65.09 45.65
C SER A 8 -50.57 64.46 44.27
N GLU A 9 -51.05 63.22 44.14
CA GLU A 9 -51.30 62.53 42.87
C GLU A 9 -52.59 63.08 42.21
N PRO A 10 -52.86 62.80 40.92
CA PRO A 10 -53.51 61.52 40.58
C PRO A 10 -53.07 60.83 39.27
N LEU A 11 -53.10 59.49 39.33
CA LEU A 11 -53.63 58.48 38.36
C LEU A 11 -53.49 58.75 36.84
N ALA A 12 -53.18 57.79 35.96
CA ALA A 12 -52.91 56.34 35.95
C ALA A 12 -52.22 56.10 34.58
N THR A 13 -51.39 55.08 34.33
CA THR A 13 -51.77 53.66 34.21
C THR A 13 -50.53 52.77 34.30
N ASP A 14 -50.70 51.63 34.98
CA ASP A 14 -49.73 50.57 35.20
C ASP A 14 -49.51 49.69 33.96
N GLY A 15 -48.37 49.01 33.89
CA GLY A 15 -47.99 48.14 32.77
C GLY A 15 -46.67 47.39 32.95
N HIS A 16 -46.70 46.36 33.81
CA HIS A 16 -45.68 45.34 34.05
C HIS A 16 -44.81 44.91 32.85
N SER A 17 -43.48 44.86 33.04
CA SER A 17 -42.58 43.98 32.29
C SER A 17 -41.32 43.63 33.11
N SER A 18 -41.26 42.45 33.73
CA SER A 18 -40.02 41.99 34.39
C SER A 18 -39.92 40.48 34.67
N ARG A 19 -40.59 39.63 33.89
CA ARG A 19 -40.48 38.15 34.04
C ARG A 19 -40.11 37.39 32.77
N SER A 20 -40.31 37.97 31.58
CA SER A 20 -39.96 37.33 30.28
C SER A 20 -38.45 37.36 30.01
N THR A 21 -37.80 38.49 30.28
CA THR A 21 -36.39 38.73 29.92
C THR A 21 -35.38 37.81 30.63
N LYS A 22 -35.68 37.35 31.85
CA LYS A 22 -34.77 36.46 32.60
C LYS A 22 -34.79 34.99 32.13
N LEU A 23 -35.81 34.56 31.39
CA LEU A 23 -35.89 33.20 30.85
C LEU A 23 -35.19 33.13 29.50
N GLU A 24 -35.36 34.14 28.64
CA GLU A 24 -34.68 34.27 27.34
C GLU A 24 -33.15 34.39 27.52
N ASP A 25 -32.68 35.17 28.49
CA ASP A 25 -31.23 35.28 28.80
C ASP A 25 -30.60 33.95 29.25
N LYS A 26 -31.39 33.05 29.87
CA LYS A 26 -30.90 31.73 30.30
C LYS A 26 -30.90 30.70 29.17
N GLU A 27 -31.84 30.78 28.24
CA GLU A 27 -31.85 29.94 27.04
C GLU A 27 -30.72 30.33 26.09
N HIS A 28 -30.55 31.62 25.80
CA HIS A 28 -29.45 32.09 24.95
C HIS A 28 -28.07 31.78 25.52
N LYS A 29 -27.89 31.80 26.85
CA LYS A 29 -26.63 31.39 27.47
C LYS A 29 -26.37 29.89 27.33
N ARG A 30 -27.40 29.04 27.42
CA ARG A 30 -27.28 27.58 27.21
C ARG A 30 -27.04 27.22 25.75
N GLU A 31 -27.67 27.93 24.82
CA GLU A 31 -27.45 27.78 23.38
C GLU A 31 -26.03 28.22 22.98
N MET A 32 -25.54 29.33 23.55
CA MET A 32 -24.19 29.83 23.30
C MET A 32 -23.10 28.94 23.91
N ASP A 33 -23.34 28.34 25.08
CA ASP A 33 -22.43 27.36 25.68
C ASP A 33 -22.42 26.05 24.87
N GLY A 34 -23.58 25.57 24.39
CA GLY A 34 -23.67 24.39 23.51
C GLY A 34 -23.06 24.61 22.12
N ALA A 35 -23.09 25.83 21.58
CA ALA A 35 -22.42 26.18 20.33
C ALA A 35 -20.89 26.19 20.48
N LYS A 36 -20.38 26.76 21.58
CA LYS A 36 -18.93 26.76 21.89
C LYS A 36 -18.39 25.36 22.16
N GLU A 37 -19.19 24.50 22.78
CA GLU A 37 -18.85 23.10 23.00
C GLU A 37 -18.79 22.33 21.67
N LYS A 38 -19.80 22.48 20.79
CA LYS A 38 -19.79 21.89 19.44
C LYS A 38 -18.61 22.35 18.58
N GLU A 39 -18.21 23.63 18.66
CA GLU A 39 -17.02 24.12 17.96
C GLU A 39 -15.73 23.47 18.47
N ARG A 40 -15.59 23.34 19.79
CA ARG A 40 -14.42 22.72 20.44
C ARG A 40 -14.28 21.22 20.15
N TYR A 41 -15.41 20.50 20.02
CA TYR A 41 -15.42 19.09 19.59
C TYR A 41 -15.20 18.93 18.09
N LYS A 42 -15.68 19.87 17.26
CA LYS A 42 -15.36 19.89 15.83
C LYS A 42 -13.85 20.05 15.63
N GLU A 43 -13.19 20.97 16.35
CA GLU A 43 -11.72 21.10 16.35
C GLU A 43 -10.99 19.79 16.70
N LYS A 44 -11.53 18.97 17.62
CA LYS A 44 -10.91 17.68 18.01
C LYS A 44 -10.77 16.69 16.84
N TYR A 45 -11.71 16.72 15.90
CA TYR A 45 -11.79 15.79 14.77
C TYR A 45 -11.46 16.46 13.43
N MET A 46 -11.33 17.79 13.38
CA MET A 46 -10.90 18.52 12.20
C MET A 46 -9.49 18.07 11.80
N GLY A 47 -9.39 17.42 10.63
CA GLY A 47 -8.13 16.93 10.07
C GLY A 47 -7.73 15.51 10.48
N LYS A 48 -8.46 14.85 11.40
CA LYS A 48 -8.21 13.44 11.73
C LYS A 48 -8.98 12.54 10.77
N SER A 49 -8.27 11.62 10.13
CA SER A 49 -8.91 10.62 9.28
C SER A 49 -9.68 9.61 10.13
N ILE A 50 -10.66 8.92 9.53
CA ILE A 50 -11.41 7.85 10.21
C ILE A 50 -10.47 6.76 10.76
N GLN A 51 -9.33 6.55 10.12
CA GLN A 51 -8.33 5.53 10.50
C GLN A 51 -7.57 5.89 11.79
N GLU A 52 -7.52 7.17 12.14
CA GLU A 52 -6.82 7.68 13.33
C GLU A 52 -7.75 7.85 14.55
N LEU A 53 -9.02 7.50 14.39
CA LEU A 53 -9.99 7.52 15.47
C LEU A 53 -9.79 6.33 16.40
N ASP A 54 -9.66 6.61 17.70
CA ASP A 54 -9.87 5.58 18.71
C ASP A 54 -11.38 5.30 18.84
N LEU A 55 -11.78 4.13 18.36
CA LEU A 55 -13.17 3.65 18.36
C LEU A 55 -13.40 2.52 19.38
N SER A 56 -12.47 2.33 20.32
CA SER A 56 -12.50 1.24 21.30
C SER A 56 -13.77 1.27 22.16
N ASP A 57 -14.18 2.48 22.59
CA ASP A 57 -15.37 2.71 23.43
C ASP A 57 -16.66 2.93 22.62
N CYS A 58 -16.59 2.86 21.28
CA CYS A 58 -17.73 3.12 20.42
C CYS A 58 -18.67 1.90 20.30
N LYS A 59 -19.96 2.16 20.02
CA LYS A 59 -20.96 1.11 19.87
C LYS A 59 -20.56 0.14 18.76
N ARG A 60 -20.67 -1.16 19.06
CA ARG A 60 -20.33 -2.26 18.16
C ARG A 60 -21.58 -2.99 17.67
N CYS A 61 -21.70 -3.23 16.36
CA CYS A 61 -22.76 -4.07 15.78
C CYS A 61 -22.26 -5.43 15.26
N THR A 62 -21.01 -5.50 14.81
CA THR A 62 -20.31 -6.74 14.43
C THR A 62 -18.87 -6.68 14.95
N PRO A 63 -18.09 -7.78 14.94
CA PRO A 63 -16.68 -7.73 15.37
C PRO A 63 -15.88 -6.60 14.71
N SER A 64 -16.12 -6.39 13.40
CA SER A 64 -15.39 -5.42 12.57
C SER A 64 -16.10 -4.07 12.39
N TYR A 65 -17.34 -3.86 12.83
CA TYR A 65 -18.01 -2.56 12.63
C TYR A 65 -18.21 -1.79 13.93
N ARG A 66 -17.88 -0.50 13.90
CA ARG A 66 -18.06 0.46 15.00
C ARG A 66 -18.82 1.69 14.54
N LEU A 67 -19.63 2.27 15.42
CA LEU A 67 -20.35 3.51 15.18
C LEU A 67 -19.40 4.70 15.42
N LEU A 68 -19.35 5.65 14.50
CA LEU A 68 -18.61 6.89 14.68
C LEU A 68 -19.16 7.71 15.85
N PRO A 69 -18.31 8.47 16.56
CA PRO A 69 -18.77 9.44 17.54
C PRO A 69 -19.79 10.40 16.93
N VAL A 70 -20.81 10.78 17.70
CA VAL A 70 -21.89 11.68 17.23
C VAL A 70 -21.35 13.04 16.76
N ASP A 71 -20.23 13.48 17.34
CA ASP A 71 -19.58 14.75 17.03
C ASP A 71 -18.56 14.66 15.88
N TYR A 72 -18.39 13.48 15.27
CA TYR A 72 -17.50 13.32 14.13
C TYR A 72 -18.11 13.96 12.88
N PRO A 73 -17.40 14.86 12.17
CA PRO A 73 -17.94 15.54 11.01
C PRO A 73 -18.07 14.59 9.82
N ILE A 74 -19.30 14.33 9.38
CA ILE A 74 -19.59 13.54 8.18
C ILE A 74 -19.65 14.49 6.98
N PRO A 75 -18.78 14.30 5.96
CA PRO A 75 -18.80 15.12 4.76
C PRO A 75 -20.13 14.95 4.00
N THR A 76 -20.75 16.05 3.59
CA THR A 76 -21.95 15.99 2.74
C THR A 76 -21.53 15.82 1.28
N ALA A 77 -21.94 14.72 0.66
CA ALA A 77 -21.70 14.51 -0.78
C ALA A 77 -22.64 15.39 -1.61
N SER A 78 -22.06 16.24 -2.47
CA SER A 78 -22.80 17.22 -3.29
C SER A 78 -23.80 16.64 -4.28
N GLN A 79 -23.68 15.35 -4.62
CA GLN A 79 -24.53 14.65 -5.59
C GLN A 79 -25.39 13.55 -4.97
N ARG A 80 -25.60 13.57 -3.64
CA ARG A 80 -26.38 12.52 -2.97
C ARG A 80 -27.87 12.68 -3.29
N SER A 81 -28.46 11.63 -3.87
CA SER A 81 -29.90 11.54 -4.13
C SER A 81 -30.69 11.18 -2.87
N ASP A 82 -32.01 11.44 -2.87
CA ASP A 82 -32.90 11.12 -1.74
C ASP A 82 -32.88 9.63 -1.37
N LEU A 83 -32.78 8.75 -2.38
CA LEU A 83 -32.62 7.31 -2.15
C LEU A 83 -31.27 7.01 -1.49
N GLY A 84 -30.20 7.66 -1.96
CA GLY A 84 -28.86 7.53 -1.38
C GLY A 84 -28.79 8.02 0.07
N ALA A 85 -29.56 9.03 0.44
CA ALA A 85 -29.68 9.51 1.83
C ALA A 85 -30.31 8.46 2.76
N GLN A 86 -31.20 7.62 2.25
CA GLN A 86 -31.89 6.59 3.05
C GLN A 86 -31.10 5.30 3.20
N VAL A 87 -30.35 4.89 2.16
CA VAL A 87 -29.74 3.54 2.12
C VAL A 87 -28.25 3.50 2.42
N LEU A 88 -27.53 4.60 2.18
CA LEU A 88 -26.07 4.60 2.35
C LEU A 88 -25.68 4.85 3.81
N ASN A 89 -24.69 4.09 4.25
CA ASN A 89 -24.18 4.16 5.60
C ASN A 89 -23.13 5.27 5.73
N ASP A 90 -23.41 6.24 6.59
CA ASP A 90 -22.48 7.36 6.88
C ASP A 90 -21.83 7.27 8.26
N HIS A 91 -22.35 6.41 9.14
CA HIS A 91 -22.02 6.44 10.57
C HIS A 91 -21.29 5.20 11.05
N TRP A 92 -21.43 4.06 10.38
CA TRP A 92 -20.72 2.83 10.76
C TRP A 92 -19.46 2.68 9.92
N VAL A 93 -18.34 2.37 10.56
CA VAL A 93 -17.07 2.18 9.89
C VAL A 93 -16.51 0.80 10.19
N SER A 94 -15.85 0.22 9.20
CA SER A 94 -15.12 -1.03 9.36
C SER A 94 -13.80 -0.75 10.06
N VAL A 95 -13.63 -1.33 11.24
CA VAL A 95 -12.38 -1.44 11.97
C VAL A 95 -11.81 -2.82 11.70
N THR A 96 -10.56 -2.89 11.25
CA THR A 96 -9.84 -4.15 11.08
C THR A 96 -9.70 -4.83 12.43
N SER A 97 -10.46 -5.90 12.65
CA SER A 97 -10.42 -6.70 13.88
C SER A 97 -9.38 -7.83 13.82
N GLY A 98 -8.43 -7.76 12.87
CA GLY A 98 -7.38 -8.74 12.68
C GLY A 98 -6.10 -8.37 13.41
N SER A 99 -5.39 -9.36 13.93
CA SER A 99 -4.02 -9.24 14.44
C SER A 99 -2.99 -9.00 13.33
N GLU A 100 -3.33 -8.14 12.36
CA GLU A 100 -2.44 -7.68 11.29
C GLU A 100 -1.32 -6.75 11.83
N ASP A 101 -1.21 -6.65 13.17
CA ASP A 101 -0.02 -6.20 13.90
C ASP A 101 1.17 -7.16 13.75
N TYR A 102 0.97 -8.36 13.20
CA TYR A 102 1.96 -8.82 12.24
C TYR A 102 1.86 -7.88 11.05
N SER A 103 2.56 -6.75 11.17
CA SER A 103 3.12 -5.99 10.05
C SER A 103 3.14 -6.91 8.85
N PHE A 104 2.66 -6.46 7.69
CA PHE A 104 3.14 -6.96 6.41
C PHE A 104 4.68 -6.75 6.40
N LYS A 105 5.42 -7.47 7.26
CA LYS A 105 6.82 -7.77 7.14
C LYS A 105 6.79 -8.38 5.77
N HIS A 106 7.30 -7.59 4.82
CA HIS A 106 7.51 -7.97 3.45
C HIS A 106 7.61 -9.47 3.42
N MET A 107 6.60 -10.14 2.83
CA MET A 107 6.66 -11.57 2.55
C MET A 107 8.11 -11.85 2.21
N ARG A 108 8.86 -12.63 3.03
CA ARG A 108 10.32 -12.68 2.90
C ARG A 108 10.60 -13.18 1.49
N ARG A 109 10.89 -12.24 0.60
CA ARG A 109 10.99 -12.51 -0.83
C ARG A 109 12.22 -13.34 -1.02
N ASN A 110 12.10 -14.42 -1.76
CA ASN A 110 13.28 -15.17 -2.15
C ASN A 110 14.10 -14.27 -3.10
N GLN A 111 15.43 -14.35 -3.08
CA GLN A 111 16.30 -13.56 -3.98
C GLN A 111 15.91 -13.72 -5.46
N TYR A 112 15.40 -14.90 -5.83
CA TYR A 112 14.95 -15.19 -7.18
C TYR A 112 13.63 -14.48 -7.50
N GLU A 113 12.72 -14.39 -6.53
CA GLU A 113 11.46 -13.65 -6.64
C GLU A 113 11.75 -12.13 -6.76
N GLU A 114 12.67 -11.61 -5.96
CA GLU A 114 13.10 -10.22 -6.05
C GLU A 114 13.76 -9.91 -7.39
N SER A 115 14.53 -10.85 -7.96
CA SER A 115 15.08 -10.73 -9.30
C SER A 115 13.98 -10.66 -10.38
N LEU A 116 12.90 -11.42 -10.23
CA LEU A 116 11.76 -11.36 -11.15
C LEU A 116 10.99 -10.04 -11.02
N PHE A 117 10.78 -9.54 -9.79
CA PHE A 117 10.11 -8.25 -9.61
C PHE A 117 10.90 -7.10 -10.21
N ARG A 118 12.22 -7.04 -9.98
CA ARG A 118 13.06 -6.02 -10.61
C ARG A 118 13.02 -6.11 -12.13
N CYS A 119 13.03 -7.32 -12.67
CA CYS A 119 12.90 -7.55 -14.11
C CYS A 119 11.54 -7.06 -14.65
N GLU A 120 10.45 -7.26 -13.90
CA GLU A 120 9.11 -6.79 -14.28
C GLU A 120 9.01 -5.27 -14.23
N ASP A 121 9.56 -4.62 -13.19
CA ASP A 121 9.60 -3.17 -13.06
C ASP A 121 10.39 -2.54 -14.22
N ASP A 122 11.58 -3.08 -14.53
CA ASP A 122 12.40 -2.61 -15.67
C ASP A 122 11.66 -2.75 -17.00
N ARG A 123 10.90 -3.84 -17.18
CA ARG A 123 10.08 -4.07 -18.38
C ARG A 123 8.94 -3.07 -18.46
N PHE A 124 8.24 -2.86 -17.36
CA PHE A 124 7.14 -1.92 -17.28
C PHE A 124 7.58 -0.49 -17.61
N GLU A 125 8.70 -0.03 -17.04
CA GLU A 125 9.23 1.30 -17.31
C GLU A 125 9.58 1.50 -18.79
N LEU A 126 10.22 0.52 -19.42
CA LEU A 126 10.55 0.59 -20.85
C LEU A 126 9.27 0.61 -21.71
N ASP A 127 8.29 -0.24 -21.41
CA ASP A 127 7.04 -0.31 -22.14
C ASP A 127 6.22 0.97 -22.00
N MET A 128 6.16 1.55 -20.79
CA MET A 128 5.52 2.84 -20.52
C MET A 128 6.14 3.98 -21.34
N LEU A 129 7.48 4.03 -21.40
CA LEU A 129 8.22 5.00 -22.20
C LEU A 129 7.93 4.80 -23.69
N LEU A 130 8.02 3.57 -24.19
CA LEU A 130 7.77 3.25 -25.60
C LEU A 130 6.34 3.61 -26.03
N GLU A 131 5.34 3.31 -25.21
CA GLU A 131 3.95 3.63 -25.49
C GLU A 131 3.72 5.14 -25.50
N SER A 132 4.30 5.88 -24.54
CA SER A 132 4.24 7.34 -24.50
C SER A 132 4.79 7.98 -25.78
N VAL A 133 5.96 7.55 -26.24
CA VAL A 133 6.56 8.07 -27.49
C VAL A 133 5.76 7.62 -28.71
N SER A 134 5.27 6.39 -28.75
CA SER A 134 4.47 5.87 -29.88
C SER A 134 3.14 6.62 -30.03
N SER A 135 2.46 6.88 -28.91
CA SER A 135 1.22 7.67 -28.88
C SER A 135 1.45 9.12 -29.32
N ALA A 136 2.53 9.76 -28.84
CA ALA A 136 2.89 11.12 -29.24
C ALA A 136 3.26 11.19 -30.73
N ALA A 137 4.06 10.24 -31.23
CA ALA A 137 4.44 10.15 -32.64
C ALA A 137 3.21 9.99 -33.56
N LYS A 138 2.30 9.09 -33.18
CA LYS A 138 1.06 8.85 -33.94
C LYS A 138 0.20 10.11 -34.05
N ARG A 139 -0.04 10.82 -32.94
CA ARG A 139 -0.81 12.07 -32.96
C ARG A 139 -0.10 13.18 -33.74
N ALA A 140 1.22 13.27 -33.63
CA ALA A 140 2.00 14.23 -34.40
C ALA A 140 1.93 13.94 -35.92
N GLU A 141 1.95 12.67 -36.32
CA GLU A 141 1.79 12.24 -37.70
C GLU A 141 0.38 12.52 -38.25
N GLU A 142 -0.67 12.19 -37.47
CA GLU A 142 -2.06 12.49 -37.83
C GLU A 142 -2.27 14.00 -38.06
N LEU A 143 -1.74 14.85 -37.16
CA LEU A 143 -1.80 16.30 -37.30
C LEU A 143 -1.01 16.78 -38.50
N TYR A 144 0.20 16.26 -38.71
CA TYR A 144 1.05 16.64 -39.84
C TYR A 144 0.41 16.30 -41.19
N ASN A 145 -0.15 15.10 -41.33
CA ASN A 145 -0.86 14.69 -42.54
C ASN A 145 -2.11 15.56 -42.78
N SER A 146 -2.85 15.89 -41.72
CA SER A 146 -4.02 16.76 -41.82
C SER A 146 -3.68 18.20 -42.26
N ILE A 147 -2.49 18.69 -41.90
CA ILE A 147 -1.95 19.97 -42.37
C ILE A 147 -1.58 19.89 -43.86
N ILE A 148 -0.87 18.85 -44.28
CA ILE A 148 -0.49 18.66 -45.70
C ILE A 148 -1.72 18.55 -46.60
N GLU A 149 -2.74 17.82 -46.15
CA GLU A 149 -3.99 17.61 -46.89
C GLU A 149 -4.92 18.84 -46.85
N ASN A 150 -4.48 19.97 -46.26
CA ASN A 150 -5.27 21.20 -46.06
C ASN A 150 -6.63 20.97 -45.38
N LYS A 151 -6.75 19.91 -44.57
CA LYS A 151 -7.99 19.57 -43.84
C LYS A 151 -8.23 20.45 -42.62
N ILE A 152 -7.19 21.16 -42.16
CA ILE A 152 -7.20 21.98 -40.95
C ILE A 152 -6.87 23.42 -41.32
N SER A 153 -7.72 24.37 -40.90
CA SER A 153 -7.50 25.81 -41.08
C SER A 153 -6.33 26.27 -40.20
N VAL A 154 -5.60 27.30 -40.65
CA VAL A 154 -4.53 27.95 -39.86
C VAL A 154 -5.04 28.44 -38.50
N GLU A 155 -6.33 28.78 -38.40
CA GLU A 155 -6.96 29.23 -37.16
C GLU A 155 -7.17 28.10 -36.14
N SER A 156 -7.42 26.86 -36.59
CA SER A 156 -7.47 25.68 -35.72
C SER A 156 -6.08 25.23 -35.23
N LEU A 157 -5.00 25.56 -35.95
CA LEU A 157 -3.62 25.28 -35.50
C LEU A 157 -3.20 26.15 -34.30
N SER A 158 -3.92 27.23 -34.00
CA SER A 158 -3.64 28.09 -32.85
C SER A 158 -3.88 27.41 -31.50
N ARG A 159 -4.60 26.27 -31.48
CA ARG A 159 -4.88 25.45 -30.29
C ARG A 159 -4.29 24.05 -30.46
N ILE A 160 -2.96 23.95 -30.38
CA ILE A 160 -2.27 22.67 -30.49
C ILE A 160 -2.73 21.66 -29.43
N GLU A 161 -3.20 22.15 -28.28
CA GLU A 161 -3.76 21.37 -27.19
C GLU A 161 -5.02 20.57 -27.58
N ASP A 162 -5.75 20.98 -28.62
CA ASP A 162 -6.94 20.24 -29.08
C ASP A 162 -6.56 18.97 -29.86
N HIS A 163 -5.31 18.91 -30.36
CA HIS A 163 -4.80 17.79 -31.17
C HIS A 163 -3.94 16.81 -30.38
N PHE A 164 -3.33 17.26 -29.29
CA PHE A 164 -2.48 16.45 -28.41
C PHE A 164 -3.09 16.26 -27.03
N THR A 165 -2.92 15.07 -26.46
CA THR A 165 -3.21 14.88 -25.03
C THR A 165 -2.12 15.54 -24.18
N VAL A 166 -2.43 15.81 -22.91
CA VAL A 166 -1.44 16.31 -21.94
C VAL A 166 -0.22 15.39 -21.83
N LEU A 167 -0.43 14.07 -21.93
CA LEU A 167 0.65 13.08 -21.92
C LEU A 167 1.56 13.19 -23.15
N ASN A 168 0.98 13.45 -24.32
CA ASN A 168 1.78 13.62 -25.54
C ASN A 168 2.63 14.88 -25.50
N LEU A 169 2.06 16.00 -25.02
CA LEU A 169 2.82 17.24 -24.83
C LEU A 169 3.94 17.05 -23.81
N ARG A 170 3.67 16.36 -22.69
CA ARG A 170 4.68 16.01 -21.68
C ARG A 170 5.76 15.08 -22.24
N CYS A 171 5.39 14.17 -23.15
CA CYS A 171 6.34 13.31 -23.85
C CYS A 171 7.29 14.12 -24.73
N ILE A 172 6.76 15.10 -25.47
CA ILE A 172 7.56 16.01 -26.31
C ILE A 172 8.48 16.87 -25.44
N GLU A 173 7.97 17.44 -24.34
CA GLU A 173 8.77 18.20 -23.38
C GLU A 173 9.95 17.36 -22.87
N ARG A 174 9.67 16.15 -22.37
CA ARG A 174 10.70 15.22 -21.87
C ARG A 174 11.72 14.82 -22.93
N LEU A 175 11.32 14.72 -24.20
CA LEU A 175 12.22 14.35 -25.30
C LEU A 175 13.34 15.38 -25.52
N TYR A 176 13.07 16.66 -25.23
CA TYR A 176 14.01 17.77 -25.41
C TYR A 176 14.66 18.24 -24.09
N GLY A 177 14.34 17.62 -22.95
CA GLY A 177 14.96 17.89 -21.67
C GLY A 177 14.79 19.34 -21.24
N ASP A 178 15.90 20.03 -20.93
CA ASP A 178 15.90 21.41 -20.45
C ASP A 178 15.29 22.40 -21.46
N HIS A 179 15.34 22.08 -22.76
CA HIS A 179 14.73 22.88 -23.83
C HIS A 179 13.29 22.46 -24.16
N GLY A 180 12.70 21.55 -23.38
CA GLY A 180 11.36 21.01 -23.63
C GLY A 180 10.27 22.07 -23.68
N LEU A 181 10.28 23.00 -22.72
CA LEU A 181 9.30 24.09 -22.65
C LEU A 181 9.44 25.06 -23.83
N ASP A 182 10.68 25.39 -24.20
CA ASP A 182 10.97 26.25 -25.37
C ASP A 182 10.45 25.61 -26.66
N VAL A 183 10.67 24.30 -26.83
CA VAL A 183 10.18 23.55 -28.01
C VAL A 183 8.65 23.49 -28.04
N LEU A 184 7.99 23.32 -26.89
CA LEU A 184 6.53 23.39 -26.82
C LEU A 184 6.00 24.78 -27.17
N ASP A 185 6.67 25.84 -26.74
CA ASP A 185 6.29 27.21 -27.11
C ASP A 185 6.50 27.48 -28.60
N ILE A 186 7.58 26.97 -29.19
CA ILE A 186 7.80 27.04 -30.64
C ILE A 186 6.72 26.24 -31.39
N LEU A 187 6.33 25.07 -30.87
CA LEU A 187 5.24 24.26 -31.44
C LEU A 187 3.90 25.02 -31.40
N ARG A 188 3.60 25.74 -30.31
CA ARG A 188 2.39 26.58 -30.21
C ARG A 188 2.42 27.77 -31.17
N LYS A 189 3.58 28.43 -31.32
CA LYS A 189 3.72 29.64 -32.15
C LYS A 189 3.75 29.31 -33.65
N ASN A 190 4.51 28.28 -34.03
CA ASN A 190 4.80 27.92 -35.42
C ASN A 190 4.64 26.41 -35.66
N PRO A 191 3.42 25.85 -35.51
CA PRO A 191 3.19 24.41 -35.60
C PRO A 191 3.56 23.80 -36.95
N THR A 192 3.35 24.53 -38.06
CA THR A 192 3.66 24.04 -39.41
C THR A 192 5.13 23.73 -39.64
N HIS A 193 6.04 24.47 -38.99
CA HIS A 193 7.49 24.31 -39.13
C HIS A 193 8.09 23.45 -38.02
N ALA A 194 7.54 23.53 -36.80
CA ALA A 194 8.04 22.80 -35.64
C ALA A 194 7.63 21.32 -35.67
N LEU A 195 6.38 21.03 -36.05
CA LEU A 195 5.81 19.69 -36.02
C LEU A 195 6.59 18.65 -36.83
N PRO A 196 7.06 18.93 -38.07
CA PRO A 196 7.83 17.96 -38.85
C PRO A 196 9.14 17.58 -38.15
N VAL A 197 9.83 18.56 -37.56
CA VAL A 197 11.10 18.36 -36.84
C VAL A 197 10.87 17.50 -35.58
N ILE A 198 9.83 17.81 -34.81
CA ILE A 198 9.45 17.05 -33.62
C ILE A 198 9.02 15.63 -34.00
N LEU A 199 8.25 15.46 -35.08
CA LEU A 199 7.81 14.15 -35.57
C LEU A 199 9.00 13.28 -35.99
N THR A 200 9.97 13.82 -36.73
CA THR A 200 11.20 13.09 -37.08
C THR A 200 11.93 12.62 -35.83
N ARG A 201 12.04 13.47 -34.81
CA ARG A 201 12.72 13.12 -33.55
C ARG A 201 11.97 12.07 -32.75
N LEU A 202 10.63 12.17 -32.68
CA LEU A 202 9.77 11.17 -32.03
C LEU A 202 9.91 9.80 -32.70
N LYS A 203 9.86 9.75 -34.04
CA LYS A 203 10.03 8.49 -34.79
C LYS A 203 11.42 7.88 -34.59
N GLN A 204 12.47 8.70 -34.60
CA GLN A 204 13.83 8.24 -34.29
C GLN A 204 13.87 7.61 -32.87
N LYS A 205 13.29 8.29 -31.88
CA LYS A 205 13.28 7.79 -30.49
C LYS A 205 12.45 6.52 -30.33
N GLN A 206 11.33 6.44 -31.03
CA GLN A 206 10.49 5.24 -31.08
C GLN A 206 11.29 4.04 -31.61
N GLU A 207 12.03 4.23 -32.70
CA GLU A 207 12.85 3.16 -33.29
C GLU A 207 14.00 2.74 -32.38
N GLU A 208 14.70 3.69 -31.75
CA GLU A 208 15.73 3.43 -30.73
C GLU A 208 15.18 2.58 -29.58
N TRP A 209 14.02 2.95 -29.01
CA TRP A 209 13.42 2.22 -27.89
C TRP A 209 12.82 0.88 -28.31
N THR A 210 12.32 0.76 -29.53
CA THR A 210 11.87 -0.54 -30.08
C THR A 210 13.04 -1.52 -30.21
N ARG A 211 14.19 -1.05 -30.72
CA ARG A 211 15.43 -1.85 -30.75
C ARG A 211 15.87 -2.24 -29.34
N CYS A 212 15.92 -1.28 -28.43
CA CYS A 212 16.26 -1.49 -27.02
C CYS A 212 15.39 -2.59 -26.38
N ARG A 213 14.07 -2.54 -26.57
CA ARG A 213 13.12 -3.55 -26.07
C ARG A 213 13.42 -4.94 -26.60
N SER A 214 13.77 -5.07 -27.88
CA SER A 214 14.14 -6.35 -28.49
C SER A 214 15.37 -6.98 -27.84
N ASP A 215 16.38 -6.16 -27.52
CA ASP A 215 17.59 -6.62 -26.86
C ASP A 215 17.34 -7.00 -25.39
N PHE A 216 16.57 -6.19 -24.66
CA PHE A 216 16.19 -6.48 -23.28
C PHE A 216 15.28 -7.71 -23.15
N ASN A 217 14.39 -7.97 -24.11
CA ASN A 217 13.54 -9.17 -24.09
C ASN A 217 14.35 -10.47 -23.98
N LYS A 218 15.54 -10.53 -24.59
CA LYS A 218 16.44 -11.69 -24.47
C LYS A 218 16.97 -11.85 -23.05
N VAL A 219 17.36 -10.73 -22.44
CA VAL A 219 17.88 -10.68 -21.06
C VAL A 219 16.78 -11.03 -20.06
N TRP A 220 15.58 -10.46 -20.22
CA TRP A 220 14.44 -10.76 -19.37
C TRP A 220 14.00 -12.21 -19.48
N ALA A 221 13.99 -12.80 -20.68
CA ALA A 221 13.71 -14.22 -20.85
C ALA A 221 14.71 -15.12 -20.10
N ASP A 222 16.00 -14.80 -20.16
CA ASP A 222 17.05 -15.51 -19.42
C ASP A 222 16.86 -15.37 -17.90
N ILE A 223 16.58 -14.17 -17.40
CA ILE A 223 16.24 -13.93 -15.99
C ILE A 223 15.03 -14.77 -15.58
N TYR A 224 13.95 -14.75 -16.35
CA TYR A 224 12.77 -15.54 -16.05
C TYR A 224 13.08 -17.03 -15.97
N SER A 225 13.79 -17.58 -16.97
CA SER A 225 14.13 -19.00 -17.00
C SER A 225 14.96 -19.46 -15.79
N LYS A 226 15.91 -18.64 -15.34
CA LYS A 226 16.82 -18.96 -14.21
C LYS A 226 16.16 -18.84 -12.84
N ASN A 227 15.16 -17.96 -12.72
CA ASN A 227 14.61 -17.54 -11.44
C ASN A 227 13.20 -18.09 -11.18
N HIS A 228 12.41 -18.41 -12.21
CA HIS A 228 10.99 -18.77 -12.06
C HIS A 228 10.76 -19.92 -11.07
N TYR A 229 11.28 -21.12 -11.34
CA TYR A 229 11.05 -22.26 -10.45
C TYR A 229 11.64 -22.06 -9.05
N LYS A 230 12.78 -21.39 -8.95
CA LYS A 230 13.43 -21.13 -7.65
C LYS A 230 12.69 -20.08 -6.83
N SER A 231 11.99 -19.16 -7.47
CA SER A 231 11.16 -18.16 -6.80
C SER A 231 9.98 -18.78 -6.05
N LEU A 232 9.48 -19.93 -6.52
CA LEU A 232 8.36 -20.66 -5.90
C LEU A 232 8.76 -21.41 -4.62
N ASP A 233 10.07 -21.59 -4.40
CA ASP A 233 10.60 -22.31 -3.25
C ASP A 233 10.90 -21.36 -2.09
N HIS A 234 9.91 -21.17 -1.20
CA HIS A 234 10.06 -20.34 0.00
C HIS A 234 10.54 -21.12 1.23
N ARG A 235 10.65 -22.45 1.16
CA ARG A 235 10.92 -23.32 2.33
C ARG A 235 12.29 -23.97 2.29
N SER A 236 12.75 -24.44 1.14
CA SER A 236 13.98 -25.23 1.07
C SER A 236 15.22 -24.40 1.34
N PHE A 237 15.15 -23.07 1.24
CA PHE A 237 16.23 -22.19 1.70
C PHE A 237 16.53 -22.37 3.21
N TYR A 238 15.50 -22.44 4.04
CA TYR A 238 15.64 -22.60 5.49
C TYR A 238 16.21 -23.98 5.82
N PHE A 239 15.62 -25.03 5.23
CA PHE A 239 16.08 -26.40 5.38
C PHE A 239 17.52 -26.56 4.92
N LYS A 240 17.91 -26.09 3.72
CA LYS A 240 19.28 -26.24 3.21
C LYS A 240 20.31 -25.54 4.10
N GLN A 241 19.99 -24.35 4.62
CA GLN A 241 20.91 -23.63 5.49
C GLN A 241 21.03 -24.27 6.88
N GLN A 242 19.92 -24.75 7.42
CA GLN A 242 19.89 -25.39 8.73
C GLN A 242 20.51 -26.79 8.69
N ASP A 243 20.15 -27.61 7.72
CA ASP A 243 20.68 -28.96 7.56
C ASP A 243 22.18 -28.96 7.28
N SER A 244 22.68 -28.04 6.46
CA SER A 244 24.12 -27.93 6.25
C SER A 244 24.89 -27.65 7.55
N LYS A 245 24.29 -26.90 8.48
CA LYS A 245 24.89 -26.66 9.81
C LYS A 245 24.72 -27.86 10.72
N ASN A 246 23.52 -28.43 10.80
CA ASN A 246 23.16 -29.53 11.69
C ASN A 246 23.89 -30.83 11.32
N LEU A 247 24.05 -31.11 10.02
CA LEU A 247 24.75 -32.27 9.48
C LEU A 247 26.26 -32.05 9.34
N SER A 248 26.78 -30.91 9.81
CA SER A 248 28.23 -30.69 9.85
C SER A 248 28.88 -31.69 10.80
N THR A 249 30.05 -32.21 10.44
CA THR A 249 30.84 -33.11 11.31
C THR A 249 31.04 -32.54 12.70
N LYS A 250 31.24 -31.21 12.82
CA LYS A 250 31.36 -30.54 14.12
C LYS A 250 30.08 -30.62 14.94
N SER A 251 28.93 -30.35 14.31
CA SER A 251 27.62 -30.41 14.96
C SER A 251 27.31 -31.82 15.44
N LEU A 252 27.48 -32.81 14.57
CA LEU A 252 27.27 -34.23 14.91
C LEU A 252 28.18 -34.71 16.03
N VAL A 253 29.47 -34.37 16.00
CA VAL A 253 30.41 -34.76 17.07
C VAL A 253 30.08 -34.07 18.39
N THR A 254 29.63 -32.81 18.36
CA THR A 254 29.18 -32.11 19.56
C THR A 254 27.94 -32.77 20.14
N GLU A 255 26.95 -33.10 19.32
CA GLU A 255 25.73 -33.79 19.74
C GLU A 255 26.05 -35.15 20.38
N ILE A 256 26.93 -35.96 19.76
CA ILE A 256 27.39 -37.23 20.33
C ILE A 256 28.05 -37.04 21.70
N LYS A 257 28.88 -36.00 21.86
CA LYS A 257 29.54 -35.68 23.13
C LYS A 257 28.54 -35.25 24.20
N GLU A 258 27.57 -34.41 23.85
CA GLU A 258 26.53 -33.96 24.77
C GLU A 258 25.65 -35.12 25.25
N ILE A 259 25.28 -36.04 24.34
CA ILE A 259 24.54 -37.26 24.68
C ILE A 259 25.37 -38.14 25.62
N LYS A 260 26.66 -38.36 25.30
CA LYS A 260 27.57 -39.12 26.16
C LYS A 260 27.69 -38.50 27.55
N GLU A 261 27.85 -37.19 27.67
CA GLU A 261 27.95 -36.51 28.97
C GLU A 261 26.66 -36.60 29.79
N LYS A 262 25.48 -36.57 29.14
CA LYS A 262 24.19 -36.77 29.81
C LYS A 262 24.05 -38.21 30.33
N GLN A 263 24.34 -39.20 29.48
CA GLN A 263 24.31 -40.62 29.88
C GLN A 263 25.30 -40.90 31.00
N GLN A 264 26.51 -40.33 30.95
CA GLN A 264 27.52 -40.52 31.99
C GLN A 264 27.10 -39.92 33.34
N LYS A 265 26.35 -38.79 33.33
CA LYS A 265 25.76 -38.22 34.56
C LYS A 265 24.62 -39.08 35.12
N GLU A 266 23.80 -39.68 34.25
CA GLU A 266 22.74 -40.61 34.66
C GLU A 266 23.33 -41.92 35.20
N ASP A 267 24.36 -42.45 34.53
CA ASP A 267 25.09 -43.64 34.96
C ASP A 267 25.89 -43.40 36.25
N ASP A 268 26.49 -42.23 36.48
CA ASP A 268 27.13 -41.88 37.77
C ASP A 268 26.10 -41.87 38.93
N ILE A 269 24.87 -41.40 38.67
CA ILE A 269 23.76 -41.46 39.63
C ILE A 269 23.37 -42.93 39.89
N VAL A 270 23.29 -43.77 38.86
CA VAL A 270 22.94 -45.20 38.98
C VAL A 270 24.10 -46.03 39.59
N GLN A 271 25.36 -45.68 39.31
CA GLN A 271 26.57 -46.32 39.85
C GLN A 271 26.80 -45.98 41.31
N SER A 272 26.39 -44.79 41.77
CA SER A 272 26.36 -44.47 43.20
C SER A 272 25.43 -45.40 44.00
N ILE A 273 24.49 -46.07 43.31
CA ILE A 273 23.52 -47.02 43.89
C ILE A 273 23.97 -48.48 43.72
N ALA A 274 24.73 -48.82 42.67
CA ALA A 274 25.10 -50.21 42.35
C ALA A 274 26.62 -50.39 42.15
N ALA A 275 27.35 -50.57 43.26
CA ALA A 275 28.76 -50.95 43.21
C ALA A 275 28.91 -52.42 42.74
N GLY A 276 29.35 -52.65 41.50
CA GLY A 276 30.00 -53.92 41.13
C GLY A 276 29.76 -54.54 39.75
N ALA A 277 28.96 -53.96 38.85
CA ALA A 277 28.69 -54.59 37.54
C ALA A 277 29.60 -54.06 36.42
N LYS A 278 30.17 -54.98 35.63
CA LYS A 278 30.98 -54.68 34.43
C LYS A 278 30.16 -53.91 33.41
N HIS A 279 30.71 -52.83 32.87
CA HIS A 279 30.07 -51.99 31.84
C HIS A 279 29.70 -52.80 30.59
N PRO A 280 28.41 -52.89 30.24
CA PRO A 280 28.00 -53.31 28.90
C PRO A 280 28.46 -52.26 27.88
N LEU A 281 28.84 -52.69 26.68
CA LEU A 281 29.06 -51.79 25.55
C LEU A 281 27.70 -51.28 25.08
N ILE A 282 27.24 -50.17 25.65
CA ILE A 282 25.99 -49.51 25.26
C ILE A 282 26.31 -48.57 24.07
N PRO A 283 25.58 -48.66 22.94
CA PRO A 283 25.71 -47.71 21.85
C PRO A 283 25.43 -46.28 22.35
N HIS A 284 26.29 -45.32 22.01
CA HIS A 284 26.08 -43.91 22.41
C HIS A 284 24.87 -43.28 21.70
N LEU A 285 24.42 -43.85 20.58
CA LEU A 285 23.15 -43.51 19.92
C LEU A 285 22.49 -44.79 19.43
N GLU A 286 21.19 -44.86 19.63
CA GLU A 286 20.29 -45.88 19.09
C GLU A 286 19.11 -45.14 18.46
N PHE A 287 18.80 -45.45 17.20
CA PHE A 287 17.66 -44.89 16.48
C PHE A 287 16.69 -46.02 16.16
N ASP A 288 15.47 -45.87 16.63
CA ASP A 288 14.40 -46.80 16.34
C ASP A 288 13.57 -46.27 15.17
N PHE A 289 13.56 -47.01 14.07
CA PHE A 289 12.82 -46.63 12.86
C PHE A 289 11.46 -47.33 12.88
N SER A 290 10.48 -46.69 13.49
CA SER A 290 9.17 -47.30 13.79
C SER A 290 8.33 -47.60 12.54
N ASP A 291 8.60 -46.93 11.42
CA ASP A 291 7.81 -47.06 10.19
C ASP A 291 8.70 -47.41 9.00
N ALA A 292 8.68 -48.69 8.63
CA ALA A 292 9.44 -49.22 7.51
C ALA A 292 8.89 -48.76 6.14
N GLU A 293 7.62 -48.36 6.05
CA GLU A 293 7.00 -47.95 4.78
C GLU A 293 7.60 -46.64 4.26
N ILE A 294 7.97 -45.73 5.17
CA ILE A 294 8.65 -44.47 4.84
C ILE A 294 9.95 -44.72 4.07
N HIS A 295 10.72 -45.72 4.47
CA HIS A 295 11.98 -46.06 3.80
C HIS A 295 11.76 -46.60 2.39
N GLU A 296 10.70 -47.38 2.21
CA GLU A 296 10.34 -47.95 0.91
C GLU A 296 9.83 -46.88 -0.06
N ASP A 297 9.05 -45.93 0.44
CA ASP A 297 8.59 -44.79 -0.35
C ASP A 297 9.73 -43.83 -0.71
N LEU A 298 10.68 -43.61 0.22
CA LEU A 298 11.89 -42.85 -0.09
C LEU A 298 12.73 -43.54 -1.16
N TYR A 299 12.85 -44.87 -1.10
CA TYR A 299 13.56 -45.66 -2.10
C TYR A 299 12.92 -45.56 -3.49
N LYS A 300 11.59 -45.66 -3.58
CA LYS A 300 10.85 -45.46 -4.84
C LYS A 300 11.06 -44.06 -5.40
N LEU A 301 11.04 -43.03 -4.55
CA LEU A 301 11.25 -41.64 -4.96
C LEU A 301 12.66 -41.43 -5.53
N VAL A 302 13.68 -41.95 -4.84
CA VAL A 302 15.08 -41.89 -5.29
C VAL A 302 15.25 -42.65 -6.61
N ARG A 303 14.68 -43.85 -6.72
CA ARG A 303 14.74 -44.65 -7.95
C ARG A 303 14.12 -43.91 -9.13
N TYR A 304 12.93 -43.34 -8.95
CA TYR A 304 12.27 -42.53 -9.97
C TYR A 304 13.14 -41.34 -10.40
N SER A 305 13.74 -40.62 -9.45
CA SER A 305 14.60 -39.46 -9.76
C SER A 305 15.93 -39.80 -10.45
N CYS A 306 16.37 -41.06 -10.41
CA CYS A 306 17.59 -41.52 -11.08
C CYS A 306 17.33 -42.14 -12.47
N GLU A 307 16.07 -42.43 -12.80
CA GLU A 307 15.65 -42.97 -14.11
C GLU A 307 15.28 -41.85 -15.12
N GLU A 308 15.18 -40.59 -14.69
CA GLU A 308 15.13 -39.36 -15.52
C GLU A 308 16.51 -38.74 -15.77
#